data_AF-A0A2N4Z0F0-F1
#
_entry.id   AF-A0A2N4Z0F0-F1
#
_cell.length_a   1.000
_cell.length_b   1.000
_cell.length_c   1.000
_cell.angle_alpha   90.00
_cell.angle_beta   90.00
_cell.angle_gamma   90.00
#
_symmetry.space_group_name_H-M   'P 1'
#
loop_
_entity.id
_entity.type
_entity.pdbx_description
1 polymer ?
#
loop_
_entity_poly.entity_id
_entity_poly.type
_entity_poly.pdbx_seq_one_letter_code
_entity_poly.pdbx_strand_id
1 'polypeptide(L)'
;YEEYQALFHTQLRAILRASAHGSLKIMIPMISSMEEILWVKERLAEAKQSLRAEQIPFDEKIPLGIMLEVPSVMFIIDQCCEEVDFFSIGSNDLTQYLLAVDRDNAKVTRHYNSLNPAFLRALDYAVQAVHRQGKWIGLCGELGAKGSVLPLLVGLGLDELSMSAPAIPATKSRLAQLDSRACRQLLNQAMQCRTSLEVEHLLAQFRMRQQDVPLVSAECITLNSDWRSKEEVLKGMTDNLLLAGRCRYPRKLEADLWAREAVFSTGLGFSFAIPHSKSEHIEQSTISVARLAQPVVWGDEEAQFVIMLTLNKHSAGDQHMRIFSRLARRIMHAEFRQSLVSAESSEDIADLLRRELEL
;
A
#
# COMPACT_ATOMS: atom_id res chain seq x y z
N TYR A 1 -14.06 34.43 -10.75
CA TYR A 1 -14.50 33.46 -11.76
C TYR A 1 -14.76 34.10 -13.13
N GLU A 2 -15.51 35.19 -13.20
CA GLU A 2 -15.94 35.81 -14.47
C GLU A 2 -14.80 36.19 -15.42
N GLU A 3 -13.66 36.67 -14.90
CA GLU A 3 -12.51 37.05 -15.74
C GLU A 3 -11.93 35.88 -16.57
N TYR A 4 -12.11 34.64 -16.11
CA TYR A 4 -11.66 33.43 -16.78
C TYR A 4 -12.80 32.68 -17.49
N GLN A 5 -13.98 33.29 -17.64
CA GLN A 5 -15.14 32.64 -18.25
C GLN A 5 -14.86 32.14 -19.67
N ALA A 6 -14.11 32.90 -20.47
CA ALA A 6 -13.73 32.49 -21.82
C ALA A 6 -12.84 31.23 -21.82
N LEU A 7 -11.89 31.15 -20.89
CA LEU A 7 -11.02 29.98 -20.72
C LEU A 7 -11.85 28.77 -20.25
N PHE A 8 -12.70 28.96 -19.24
CA PHE A 8 -13.55 27.91 -18.69
C PHE A 8 -14.51 27.35 -19.75
N HIS A 9 -15.18 28.22 -20.51
CA HIS A 9 -16.06 27.82 -21.61
C HIS A 9 -15.31 27.06 -22.71
N THR A 10 -14.08 27.48 -23.03
CA THR A 10 -13.21 26.78 -23.99
C THR A 10 -12.88 25.37 -23.52
N GLN A 11 -12.54 25.19 -22.24
CA GLN A 11 -12.26 23.87 -21.66
C GLN A 11 -13.50 22.97 -21.64
N LEU A 12 -14.67 23.49 -21.23
CA LEU A 12 -15.93 22.72 -21.25
C LEU A 12 -16.28 22.24 -22.66
N ARG A 13 -16.20 23.12 -23.66
CA ARG A 13 -16.42 22.74 -25.07
C ARG A 13 -15.43 21.68 -25.55
N ALA A 14 -14.15 21.79 -25.17
CA ALA A 14 -13.15 20.80 -25.55
C ALA A 14 -13.46 19.42 -24.95
N ILE A 15 -13.82 19.36 -23.67
CA ILE A 15 -14.18 18.11 -22.99
C ILE A 15 -15.45 17.50 -23.59
N LEU A 16 -16.48 18.30 -23.84
CA LEU A 16 -17.72 17.85 -24.50
C LEU A 16 -17.45 17.27 -25.89
N ARG A 17 -16.63 17.93 -26.71
CA ARG A 17 -16.25 17.41 -28.02
C ARG A 17 -15.49 16.09 -27.92
N ALA A 18 -14.59 15.97 -26.95
CA ALA A 18 -13.85 14.74 -26.71
C ALA A 18 -14.75 13.59 -26.24
N SER A 19 -15.88 13.87 -25.57
CA SER A 19 -16.79 12.82 -25.08
C SER A 19 -17.56 12.11 -26.20
N ALA A 20 -17.58 12.65 -27.42
CA ALA A 20 -18.05 11.91 -28.60
C ALA A 20 -17.17 10.69 -28.95
N HIS A 21 -15.93 10.65 -28.43
CA HIS A 21 -14.93 9.62 -28.77
C HIS A 21 -14.65 8.64 -27.62
N GLY A 22 -15.33 8.77 -26.48
CA GLY A 22 -15.13 7.87 -25.35
C GLY A 22 -15.89 8.32 -24.10
N SER A 23 -15.92 7.45 -23.09
CA SER A 23 -16.57 7.73 -21.81
C SER A 23 -15.74 8.74 -21.00
N LEU A 24 -16.20 9.98 -20.96
CA LEU A 24 -15.62 11.03 -20.13
C LEU A 24 -16.56 11.41 -18.99
N LYS A 25 -15.98 11.98 -17.93
CA LYS A 25 -16.69 12.62 -16.83
C LYS A 25 -16.07 14.01 -16.63
N ILE A 26 -16.86 15.00 -16.25
CA ILE A 26 -16.36 16.32 -15.85
C ILE A 26 -16.26 16.34 -14.33
N MET A 27 -15.14 16.83 -13.80
CA MET A 27 -14.97 17.02 -12.36
C MET A 27 -14.47 18.43 -12.09
N ILE A 28 -15.16 19.17 -11.22
CA ILE A 28 -14.79 20.55 -10.88
C ILE A 28 -14.05 20.58 -9.54
N PRO A 29 -12.83 21.16 -9.49
CA PRO A 29 -12.10 21.35 -8.25
C PRO A 29 -12.57 22.59 -7.49
N MET A 30 -12.19 22.69 -6.22
CA MET A 30 -12.29 23.85 -5.35
C MET A 30 -13.70 24.40 -5.16
N ILE A 31 -14.72 23.57 -5.38
CA ILE A 31 -16.10 23.90 -5.03
C ILE A 31 -16.19 24.06 -3.51
N SER A 32 -16.79 25.16 -3.09
CA SER A 32 -16.94 25.59 -1.71
C SER A 32 -18.39 25.94 -1.35
N SER A 33 -19.25 26.20 -2.35
CA SER A 33 -20.66 26.55 -2.14
C SER A 33 -21.58 25.96 -3.21
N MET A 34 -22.90 26.00 -2.96
CA MET A 34 -23.91 25.51 -3.91
C MET A 34 -24.00 26.41 -5.15
N GLU A 35 -23.86 27.72 -4.98
CA GLU A 35 -23.91 28.72 -6.04
C GLU A 35 -22.86 28.42 -7.13
N GLU A 36 -21.68 27.94 -6.74
CA GLU A 36 -20.62 27.55 -7.68
C GLU A 36 -21.04 26.34 -8.53
N ILE A 37 -21.73 25.35 -7.94
CA ILE A 37 -22.25 24.19 -8.67
C ILE A 37 -23.30 24.63 -9.68
N LEU A 38 -24.26 25.46 -9.25
CA LEU A 38 -25.32 25.98 -10.11
C LEU A 38 -24.74 26.80 -11.28
N TRP A 39 -23.75 27.65 -11.00
CA TRP A 39 -23.05 28.42 -12.02
C TRP A 39 -22.32 27.52 -13.02
N VAL A 40 -21.62 26.47 -12.56
CA VAL A 40 -20.97 25.48 -13.43
C VAL A 40 -22.01 24.83 -14.36
N LYS A 41 -23.17 24.41 -13.82
CA LYS A 41 -24.22 23.77 -14.61
C LYS A 41 -24.78 24.69 -15.69
N GLU A 42 -24.94 25.98 -15.36
CA GLU A 42 -25.35 27.00 -16.32
C GLU A 42 -24.32 27.13 -17.47
N ARG A 43 -23.04 27.28 -17.13
CA ARG A 43 -21.95 27.35 -18.14
C ARG A 43 -21.83 26.08 -18.98
N LEU A 44 -22.05 24.92 -18.37
CA LEU A 44 -22.07 23.63 -19.07
C LEU A 44 -23.25 23.55 -20.05
N ALA A 45 -24.43 24.04 -19.67
CA ALA A 45 -25.60 24.09 -20.53
C ALA A 45 -25.37 25.01 -21.75
N GLU A 46 -24.76 26.18 -21.55
CA GLU A 46 -24.38 27.09 -22.63
C GLU A 46 -23.39 26.43 -23.60
N ALA A 47 -22.35 25.78 -23.07
CA ALA A 47 -21.37 25.07 -23.88
C ALA A 47 -22.02 23.96 -24.74
N LYS A 48 -22.93 23.18 -24.14
CA LYS A 48 -23.73 22.17 -24.86
C LYS A 48 -24.58 22.82 -25.95
N GLN A 49 -25.29 23.92 -25.65
CA GLN A 49 -26.13 24.61 -26.63
C GLN A 49 -25.32 25.16 -27.81
N SER A 50 -24.14 25.73 -27.55
CA SER A 50 -23.25 26.23 -28.59
C SER A 50 -22.77 25.11 -29.51
N LEU A 51 -22.41 23.94 -28.96
CA LEU A 51 -22.04 22.77 -29.77
C LEU A 51 -23.21 22.21 -30.59
N ARG A 52 -24.44 22.21 -30.04
CA ARG A 52 -25.65 21.83 -30.78
C ARG A 52 -25.89 22.75 -31.98
N ALA A 53 -25.76 24.06 -31.79
CA ALA A 53 -25.94 25.05 -32.85
C ALA A 53 -24.91 24.86 -33.98
N GLU A 54 -23.68 24.48 -33.64
CA GLU A 54 -22.61 24.16 -34.58
C GLU A 54 -22.68 22.71 -35.13
N GLN A 55 -23.69 21.92 -34.72
CA GLN A 55 -23.85 20.51 -35.10
C GLN A 55 -22.64 19.64 -34.78
N ILE A 56 -21.92 19.96 -33.70
CA ILE A 56 -20.76 19.19 -33.25
C ILE A 56 -21.23 18.12 -32.25
N PRO A 57 -20.91 16.83 -32.46
CA PRO A 57 -21.33 15.77 -31.56
C PRO A 57 -20.66 15.84 -30.18
N PHE A 58 -21.39 15.45 -29.14
CA PHE A 58 -20.92 15.28 -27.76
C PHE A 58 -21.86 14.34 -26.99
N ASP A 59 -21.42 13.82 -25.84
CA ASP A 59 -22.28 13.07 -24.92
C ASP A 59 -23.21 14.01 -24.13
N GLU A 60 -24.50 13.96 -24.44
CA GLU A 60 -25.56 14.73 -23.77
C GLU A 60 -25.68 14.41 -22.27
N LYS A 61 -25.34 13.18 -21.88
CA LYS A 61 -25.46 12.66 -20.52
C LYS A 61 -24.12 12.57 -19.79
N ILE A 62 -23.10 13.30 -20.27
CA ILE A 62 -21.79 13.34 -19.63
C ILE A 62 -21.94 13.62 -18.12
N PRO A 63 -21.43 12.74 -17.24
CA PRO A 63 -21.57 12.93 -15.81
C PRO A 63 -20.77 14.13 -15.31
N LEU A 64 -21.36 14.91 -14.42
CA LEU A 64 -20.73 16.03 -13.72
C LEU A 64 -20.50 15.65 -12.26
N GLY A 65 -19.26 15.67 -11.81
CA GLY A 65 -18.89 15.50 -10.42
C GLY A 65 -18.11 16.69 -9.88
N ILE A 66 -17.84 16.65 -8.57
CA ILE A 66 -17.04 17.67 -7.89
C ILE A 66 -15.95 17.02 -7.04
N MET A 67 -14.84 17.73 -6.86
CA MET A 67 -13.82 17.33 -5.91
C MET A 67 -14.25 17.75 -4.51
N LEU A 68 -14.33 16.79 -3.58
CA LEU A 68 -14.54 17.06 -2.16
C LEU A 68 -13.19 17.39 -1.52
N GLU A 69 -12.83 18.66 -1.59
CA GLU A 69 -11.56 19.17 -1.07
C GLU A 69 -11.68 20.41 -0.17
N VAL A 70 -12.80 21.13 -0.24
CA VAL A 70 -13.10 22.25 0.66
C VAL A 70 -14.06 21.78 1.76
N PRO A 71 -13.74 21.96 3.06
CA PRO A 71 -14.58 21.46 4.16
C PRO A 71 -16.03 21.98 4.16
N SER A 72 -16.31 23.17 3.61
CA SER A 72 -17.67 23.71 3.54
C SER A 72 -18.63 22.78 2.79
N VAL A 73 -18.15 22.10 1.74
CA VAL A 73 -18.97 21.15 0.95
C VAL A 73 -19.43 19.97 1.79
N MET A 74 -18.68 19.57 2.81
CA MET A 74 -19.08 18.47 3.71
C MET A 74 -20.42 18.74 4.39
N PHE A 75 -20.72 20.00 4.68
CA PHE A 75 -21.95 20.39 5.38
C PHE A 75 -23.16 20.54 4.46
N ILE A 76 -22.97 20.40 3.14
CA ILE A 76 -24.02 20.53 2.12
C ILE A 76 -23.99 19.37 1.11
N ILE A 77 -23.38 18.22 1.45
CA ILE A 77 -23.24 17.07 0.55
C ILE A 77 -24.60 16.61 0.00
N ASP A 78 -25.61 16.58 0.87
CA ASP A 78 -26.97 16.19 0.52
C ASP A 78 -27.55 17.06 -0.59
N GLN A 79 -27.43 18.38 -0.45
CA GLN A 79 -27.86 19.33 -1.48
C GLN A 79 -27.00 19.19 -2.75
N CYS A 80 -25.68 19.04 -2.61
CA CYS A 80 -24.80 18.85 -3.76
C CYS A 80 -25.17 17.60 -4.57
N CYS A 81 -25.59 16.51 -3.92
CA CYS A 81 -25.98 15.27 -4.57
C CYS A 81 -27.22 15.41 -5.48
N GLU A 82 -28.07 16.42 -5.26
CA GLU A 82 -29.18 16.74 -6.16
C GLU A 82 -28.68 17.28 -7.51
N GLU A 83 -27.51 17.93 -7.49
CA GLU A 83 -26.98 18.68 -8.63
C GLU A 83 -25.87 17.94 -9.40
N VAL A 84 -25.15 17.01 -8.74
CA VAL A 84 -23.98 16.29 -9.28
C VAL A 84 -24.15 14.77 -9.27
N ASP A 85 -23.37 14.08 -10.09
CA ASP A 85 -23.43 12.63 -10.29
C ASP A 85 -22.46 11.85 -9.40
N PHE A 86 -21.35 12.47 -9.00
CA PHE A 86 -20.31 11.80 -8.20
C PHE A 86 -19.37 12.77 -7.49
N PHE A 87 -18.59 12.21 -6.56
CA PHE A 87 -17.59 12.93 -5.80
C PHE A 87 -16.22 12.26 -5.94
N SER A 88 -15.14 13.04 -5.83
CA SER A 88 -13.81 12.50 -5.60
C SER A 88 -13.14 13.27 -4.47
N ILE A 89 -12.62 12.59 -3.46
CA ILE A 89 -11.91 13.22 -2.36
C ILE A 89 -10.55 13.70 -2.85
N GLY A 90 -10.33 15.02 -2.81
CA GLY A 90 -9.01 15.64 -2.94
C GLY A 90 -8.32 15.58 -1.58
N SER A 91 -7.71 14.43 -1.24
CA SER A 91 -7.25 14.19 0.13
C SER A 91 -6.21 15.21 0.62
N ASN A 92 -5.49 15.80 -0.32
CA ASN A 92 -4.41 16.73 -0.05
C ASN A 92 -4.95 18.05 0.52
N ASP A 93 -5.73 18.74 -0.29
CA ASP A 93 -6.30 20.03 0.05
C ASP A 93 -7.34 19.89 1.17
N LEU A 94 -8.10 18.79 1.20
CA LEU A 94 -9.00 18.49 2.33
C LEU A 94 -8.24 18.36 3.65
N THR A 95 -7.10 17.67 3.67
CA THR A 95 -6.28 17.56 4.90
C THR A 95 -5.76 18.94 5.30
N GLN A 96 -5.25 19.70 4.33
CA GLN A 96 -4.69 21.04 4.57
C GLN A 96 -5.72 21.99 5.16
N TYR A 97 -6.92 22.09 4.56
CA TYR A 97 -7.96 22.99 5.03
C TYR A 97 -8.60 22.52 6.33
N LEU A 98 -8.83 21.21 6.50
CA LEU A 98 -9.45 20.68 7.71
C LEU A 98 -8.53 20.81 8.94
N LEU A 99 -7.22 20.64 8.75
CA LEU A 99 -6.23 20.75 9.83
C LEU A 99 -5.64 22.16 9.97
N ALA A 100 -5.96 23.07 9.04
CA ALA A 100 -5.35 24.39 8.92
C ALA A 100 -3.81 24.34 8.87
N VAL A 101 -3.26 23.42 8.05
CA VAL A 101 -1.81 23.21 7.91
C VAL A 101 -1.41 23.29 6.45
N ASP A 102 -0.58 24.27 6.12
CA ASP A 102 0.11 24.36 4.84
C ASP A 102 1.18 23.26 4.73
N ARG A 103 1.00 22.34 3.77
CA ARG A 103 1.93 21.22 3.56
C ARG A 103 3.29 21.66 3.03
N ASP A 104 3.36 22.78 2.32
CA ASP A 104 4.58 23.32 1.72
C ASP A 104 5.38 24.17 2.72
N ASN A 105 4.80 24.47 3.88
CA ASN A 105 5.45 25.20 4.95
C ASN A 105 6.17 24.25 5.93
N ALA A 106 7.48 24.11 5.76
CA ALA A 106 8.36 23.25 6.56
C ALA A 106 8.25 23.44 8.10
N LYS A 107 7.79 24.61 8.58
CA LYS A 107 7.61 24.85 10.02
C LYS A 107 6.40 24.10 10.60
N VAL A 108 5.41 23.78 9.77
CA VAL A 108 4.13 23.19 10.20
C VAL A 108 3.81 21.87 9.53
N THR A 109 4.55 21.44 8.49
CA THR A 109 4.32 20.17 7.77
C THR A 109 4.21 18.95 8.70
N ARG A 110 4.87 18.93 9.86
CA ARG A 110 4.71 17.86 10.88
C ARG A 110 3.28 17.66 11.39
N HIS A 111 2.42 18.68 11.27
CA HIS A 111 1.01 18.66 11.66
C HIS A 111 0.09 18.19 10.52
N TYR A 112 0.60 18.10 9.29
CA TYR A 112 -0.12 17.55 8.16
C TYR A 112 -0.12 16.02 8.27
N ASN A 113 -1.23 15.46 8.78
CA ASN A 113 -1.33 14.02 9.01
C ASN A 113 -2.72 13.48 8.65
N SER A 114 -2.79 12.77 7.52
CA SER A 114 -4.01 12.11 7.03
C SER A 114 -4.47 10.89 7.86
N LEU A 115 -3.76 10.55 8.94
CA LEU A 115 -4.19 9.56 9.95
C LEU A 115 -4.81 10.22 11.19
N ASN A 116 -4.99 11.53 11.18
CA ASN A 116 -5.70 12.22 12.26
C ASN A 116 -7.12 11.65 12.43
N PRO A 117 -7.54 11.23 13.63
CA PRO A 117 -8.88 10.68 13.86
C PRO A 117 -10.03 11.60 13.43
N ALA A 118 -9.88 12.92 13.53
CA ALA A 118 -10.88 13.89 13.06
C ALA A 118 -11.00 13.87 11.53
N PHE A 119 -9.88 13.74 10.81
CA PHE A 119 -9.87 13.59 9.36
C PHE A 119 -10.50 12.26 8.93
N LEU A 120 -10.20 11.15 9.62
CA LEU A 120 -10.83 9.86 9.33
C LEU A 120 -12.36 9.90 9.54
N ARG A 121 -12.83 10.57 10.60
CA ARG A 121 -14.27 10.80 10.85
C ARG A 121 -14.91 11.67 9.77
N ALA A 122 -14.20 12.70 9.31
CA ALA A 122 -14.65 13.56 8.22
C ALA A 122 -14.84 12.73 6.93
N LEU A 123 -13.85 11.91 6.57
CA LEU A 123 -13.96 11.01 5.42
C LEU A 123 -15.11 10.01 5.56
N ASP A 124 -15.26 9.37 6.73
CA ASP A 124 -16.36 8.41 6.97
C ASP A 124 -17.72 9.10 6.81
N TYR A 125 -17.90 10.27 7.43
CA TYR A 125 -19.12 11.04 7.29
C TYR A 125 -19.42 11.38 5.83
N ALA A 126 -18.42 11.85 5.07
CA ALA A 126 -18.59 12.23 3.68
C ALA A 126 -19.01 11.03 2.81
N VAL A 127 -18.33 9.89 2.96
CA VAL A 127 -18.66 8.68 2.21
C VAL A 127 -20.07 8.21 2.51
N GLN A 128 -20.42 8.14 3.80
CA GLN A 128 -21.77 7.75 4.22
C GLN A 128 -22.85 8.74 3.72
N ALA A 129 -22.55 10.04 3.70
CA ALA A 129 -23.49 11.05 3.21
C ALA A 129 -23.75 10.92 1.71
N VAL A 130 -22.71 10.70 0.90
CA VAL A 130 -22.84 10.49 -0.55
C VAL A 130 -23.59 9.19 -0.85
N HIS A 131 -23.25 8.10 -0.16
CA HIS A 131 -23.92 6.80 -0.35
C HIS A 131 -25.40 6.81 0.03
N ARG A 132 -25.78 7.56 1.09
CA ARG A 132 -27.20 7.74 1.45
C ARG A 132 -28.03 8.37 0.32
N GLN A 133 -27.41 9.16 -0.54
CA GLN A 133 -28.05 9.78 -1.71
C GLN A 133 -27.97 8.90 -2.98
N GLY A 134 -27.46 7.67 -2.85
CA GLY A 134 -27.32 6.74 -3.99
C GLY A 134 -26.26 7.16 -5.01
N LYS A 135 -25.36 8.07 -4.64
CA LYS A 135 -24.22 8.50 -5.45
C LYS A 135 -22.96 7.73 -5.02
N TRP A 136 -21.92 7.82 -5.84
CA TRP A 136 -20.63 7.17 -5.55
C TRP A 136 -19.53 8.22 -5.29
N ILE A 137 -18.51 7.81 -4.54
CA ILE A 137 -17.40 8.66 -4.11
C ILE A 137 -16.07 7.93 -4.27
N GLY A 138 -15.16 8.56 -5.03
CA GLY A 138 -13.78 8.13 -5.18
C GLY A 138 -12.83 8.86 -4.25
N LEU A 139 -11.56 8.45 -4.28
CA LEU A 139 -10.45 9.20 -3.73
C LEU A 139 -9.35 9.36 -4.78
N CYS A 140 -8.93 10.59 -4.98
CA CYS A 140 -7.79 10.94 -5.83
C CYS A 140 -6.65 11.53 -5.00
N GLY A 141 -5.42 11.29 -5.46
CA GLY A 141 -4.21 11.82 -4.84
C GLY A 141 -3.36 10.76 -4.16
N GLU A 142 -2.32 11.21 -3.48
CA GLU A 142 -1.25 10.34 -2.99
C GLU A 142 -1.70 9.36 -1.90
N LEU A 143 -2.77 9.69 -1.16
CA LEU A 143 -3.28 8.82 -0.10
C LEU A 143 -3.75 7.47 -0.66
N GLY A 144 -4.33 7.46 -1.87
CA GLY A 144 -4.77 6.22 -2.54
C GLY A 144 -3.62 5.28 -2.91
N ALA A 145 -2.41 5.81 -3.10
CA ALA A 145 -1.21 5.02 -3.42
C ALA A 145 -0.48 4.50 -2.17
N LYS A 146 -0.79 5.02 -0.98
CA LYS A 146 -0.11 4.65 0.27
C LYS A 146 -0.65 3.31 0.78
N GLY A 147 0.03 2.23 0.42
CA GLY A 147 -0.35 0.87 0.84
C GLY A 147 -0.62 0.74 2.34
N SER A 148 0.18 1.38 3.21
CA SER A 148 0.01 1.33 4.67
C SER A 148 -1.38 1.77 5.15
N VAL A 149 -2.06 2.68 4.45
CA VAL A 149 -3.39 3.19 4.83
C VAL A 149 -4.55 2.51 4.10
N LEU A 150 -4.24 1.67 3.10
CA LEU A 150 -5.25 0.99 2.28
C LEU A 150 -6.33 0.27 3.10
N PRO A 151 -6.03 -0.41 4.23
CA PRO A 151 -7.08 -0.99 5.06
C PRO A 151 -8.11 0.01 5.59
N LEU A 152 -7.70 1.24 5.93
CA LEU A 152 -8.63 2.29 6.34
C LEU A 152 -9.48 2.77 5.16
N LEU A 153 -8.86 2.92 3.98
CA LEU A 153 -9.57 3.33 2.75
C LEU A 153 -10.63 2.32 2.33
N VAL A 154 -10.33 1.02 2.45
CA VAL A 154 -11.31 -0.05 2.25
C VAL A 154 -12.40 -0.01 3.33
N GLY A 155 -12.03 0.28 4.57
CA GLY A 155 -12.98 0.41 5.69
C GLY A 155 -13.94 1.60 5.56
N LEU A 156 -13.51 2.66 4.86
CA LEU A 156 -14.36 3.82 4.53
C LEU A 156 -15.47 3.42 3.55
N GLY A 157 -15.20 2.43 2.67
CA GLY A 157 -16.13 1.98 1.65
C GLY A 157 -16.07 2.82 0.37
N LEU A 158 -14.92 3.38 0.01
CA LEU A 158 -14.75 4.13 -1.24
C LEU A 158 -15.08 3.27 -2.47
N ASP A 159 -15.74 3.87 -3.46
CA ASP A 159 -16.12 3.19 -4.71
C ASP A 159 -14.99 3.16 -5.73
N GLU A 160 -14.06 4.12 -5.65
CA GLU A 160 -12.95 4.28 -6.58
C GLU A 160 -11.67 4.75 -5.86
N LEU A 161 -10.52 4.18 -6.23
CA LEU A 161 -9.20 4.66 -5.82
C LEU A 161 -8.38 5.02 -7.05
N SER A 162 -8.07 6.31 -7.21
CA SER A 162 -7.28 6.84 -8.31
C SER A 162 -5.85 7.17 -7.85
N MET A 163 -4.86 6.70 -8.60
CA MET A 163 -3.44 6.82 -8.26
C MET A 163 -2.54 6.80 -9.51
N SER A 164 -1.25 7.06 -9.33
CA SER A 164 -0.27 6.93 -10.41
C SER A 164 -0.19 5.48 -10.92
N ALA A 165 -0.03 5.32 -12.22
CA ALA A 165 -0.05 4.00 -12.87
C ALA A 165 0.91 2.96 -12.24
N PRO A 166 2.14 3.30 -11.83
CA PRO A 166 3.04 2.33 -11.19
C PRO A 166 2.53 1.76 -9.86
N ALA A 167 1.67 2.48 -9.14
CA ALA A 167 1.13 2.02 -7.85
C ALA A 167 -0.03 1.03 -8.01
N ILE A 168 -0.71 1.01 -9.17
CA ILE A 168 -1.94 0.23 -9.38
C ILE A 168 -1.72 -1.28 -9.13
N PRO A 169 -0.70 -1.97 -9.68
CA PRO A 169 -0.58 -3.41 -9.51
C PRO A 169 -0.39 -3.84 -8.05
N ALA A 170 0.48 -3.13 -7.32
CA ALA A 170 0.75 -3.41 -5.91
C ALA A 170 -0.48 -3.16 -5.04
N THR A 171 -1.19 -2.05 -5.25
CA THR A 171 -2.44 -1.75 -4.54
C THR A 171 -3.51 -2.79 -4.85
N LYS A 172 -3.65 -3.22 -6.11
CA LYS A 172 -4.64 -4.23 -6.50
C LYS A 172 -4.37 -5.59 -5.87
N SER A 173 -3.12 -6.05 -5.88
CA SER A 173 -2.70 -7.28 -5.20
C SER A 173 -3.04 -7.25 -3.72
N ARG A 174 -2.72 -6.14 -3.05
CA ARG A 174 -3.01 -5.93 -1.63
C ARG A 174 -4.51 -5.87 -1.33
N LEU A 175 -5.28 -5.18 -2.16
CA LEU A 175 -6.74 -5.06 -2.01
C LEU A 175 -7.43 -6.43 -2.06
N ALA A 176 -6.92 -7.37 -2.87
CA ALA A 176 -7.45 -8.73 -2.95
C ALA A 176 -7.25 -9.56 -1.65
N GLN A 177 -6.33 -9.15 -0.77
CA GLN A 177 -6.03 -9.84 0.49
C GLN A 177 -6.78 -9.23 1.69
N LEU A 178 -7.49 -8.12 1.49
CA LEU A 178 -8.21 -7.42 2.55
C LEU A 178 -9.62 -7.98 2.73
N ASP A 179 -10.02 -8.15 3.99
CA ASP A 179 -11.41 -8.39 4.35
C ASP A 179 -12.11 -7.06 4.62
N SER A 180 -13.13 -6.72 3.85
CA SER A 180 -13.82 -5.44 3.98
C SER A 180 -14.48 -5.24 5.34
N ARG A 181 -14.97 -6.31 5.99
CA ARG A 181 -15.56 -6.24 7.33
C ARG A 181 -14.49 -5.98 8.38
N ALA A 182 -13.35 -6.66 8.31
CA ALA A 182 -12.21 -6.41 9.19
C ALA A 182 -11.66 -4.98 8.99
N CYS A 183 -11.59 -4.50 7.75
CA CYS A 183 -11.22 -3.12 7.44
C CYS A 183 -12.20 -2.10 8.05
N ARG A 184 -13.52 -2.37 7.98
CA ARG A 184 -14.53 -1.51 8.62
C ARG A 184 -14.35 -1.48 10.15
N GLN A 185 -14.07 -2.64 10.77
CA GLN A 185 -13.80 -2.72 12.21
C GLN A 185 -12.53 -1.93 12.59
N LEU A 186 -11.46 -2.06 11.80
CA LEU A 186 -10.23 -1.29 11.98
C LEU A 186 -10.50 0.22 11.89
N LEU A 187 -11.25 0.67 10.89
CA LEU A 187 -11.59 2.09 10.75
C LEU A 187 -12.38 2.58 11.97
N ASN A 188 -13.36 1.83 12.45
CA ASN A 188 -14.14 2.19 13.63
C ASN A 188 -13.23 2.35 14.87
N GLN A 189 -12.23 1.49 15.05
CA GLN A 189 -11.23 1.60 16.12
C GLN A 189 -10.33 2.83 15.91
N ALA A 190 -9.82 3.04 14.70
CA ALA A 190 -8.97 4.18 14.35
C ALA A 190 -9.66 5.53 14.59
N MET A 191 -10.96 5.64 14.32
CA MET A 191 -11.73 6.85 14.61
C MET A 191 -11.88 7.09 16.13
N GLN A 192 -11.80 6.06 16.97
CA GLN A 192 -11.88 6.17 18.43
C GLN A 192 -10.54 6.50 19.10
N CYS A 193 -9.43 6.38 18.37
CA CYS A 193 -8.11 6.81 18.85
C CYS A 193 -8.10 8.29 19.21
N ARG A 194 -7.24 8.65 20.16
CA ARG A 194 -7.00 10.03 20.59
C ARG A 194 -5.95 10.73 19.74
N THR A 195 -5.02 9.97 19.15
CA THR A 195 -3.88 10.52 18.41
C THR A 195 -3.61 9.75 17.13
N SER A 196 -2.97 10.40 16.16
CA SER A 196 -2.53 9.73 14.93
C SER A 196 -1.53 8.59 15.18
N LEU A 197 -0.72 8.69 16.25
CA LEU A 197 0.24 7.65 16.62
C LEU A 197 -0.46 6.36 17.06
N GLU A 198 -1.58 6.47 17.78
CA GLU A 198 -2.41 5.30 18.12
C GLU A 198 -3.00 4.65 16.85
N VAL A 199 -3.42 5.46 15.87
CA VAL A 199 -3.89 4.96 14.56
C VAL A 199 -2.77 4.24 13.82
N GLU A 200 -1.56 4.79 13.79
CA GLU A 200 -0.38 4.14 13.20
C GLU A 200 -0.08 2.81 13.87
N HIS A 201 -0.19 2.73 15.21
CA HIS A 201 0.00 1.50 15.95
C HIS A 201 -1.08 0.45 15.61
N LEU A 202 -2.34 0.85 15.52
CA LEU A 202 -3.43 -0.03 15.08
C LEU A 202 -3.18 -0.56 13.66
N LEU A 203 -2.75 0.29 12.74
CA LEU A 203 -2.42 -0.12 11.37
C LEU A 203 -1.25 -1.11 11.32
N ALA A 204 -0.24 -0.93 12.18
CA ALA A 204 0.90 -1.84 12.28
C ALA A 204 0.49 -3.23 12.81
N GLN A 205 -0.50 -3.28 13.70
CA GLN A 205 -1.05 -4.52 14.24
C GLN A 205 -2.07 -5.19 13.32
N PHE A 206 -2.68 -4.43 12.39
CA PHE A 206 -3.70 -4.95 11.49
C PHE A 206 -3.11 -5.99 10.54
N ARG A 207 -3.55 -7.23 10.73
CA ARG A 207 -3.21 -8.34 9.84
C ARG A 207 -4.17 -8.35 8.67
N MET A 208 -3.65 -8.41 7.44
CA MET A 208 -4.45 -8.83 6.30
C MET A 208 -4.91 -10.27 6.51
N ARG A 209 -5.85 -10.78 5.70
CA ARG A 209 -6.18 -12.21 5.77
C ARG A 209 -4.87 -12.99 5.66
N GLN A 210 -4.45 -13.58 6.77
CA GLN A 210 -3.34 -14.50 6.77
C GLN A 210 -3.85 -15.67 5.94
N GLN A 211 -3.35 -15.81 4.72
CA GLN A 211 -3.06 -17.17 4.30
C GLN A 211 -2.11 -17.70 5.37
N ASP A 212 -2.41 -18.85 5.97
CA ASP A 212 -1.45 -19.59 6.79
C ASP A 212 -0.31 -20.02 5.86
N VAL A 213 0.54 -19.06 5.49
CA VAL A 213 1.63 -19.31 4.57
C VAL A 213 2.75 -19.90 5.41
N PRO A 214 3.20 -21.14 5.13
CA PRO A 214 4.15 -21.86 5.97
C PRO A 214 5.44 -21.07 6.14
N LEU A 215 6.13 -21.29 7.27
CA LEU A 215 7.40 -20.64 7.58
C LEU A 215 8.46 -20.88 6.49
N VAL A 216 8.37 -22.03 5.82
CA VAL A 216 9.20 -22.42 4.68
C VAL A 216 8.30 -22.64 3.47
N SER A 217 8.59 -21.97 2.35
CA SER A 217 7.92 -22.16 1.05
C SER A 217 8.93 -22.14 -0.08
N ALA A 218 8.68 -22.92 -1.13
CA ALA A 218 9.56 -23.00 -2.31
C ALA A 218 9.78 -21.62 -2.97
N GLU A 219 8.78 -20.75 -2.95
CA GLU A 219 8.85 -19.37 -3.45
C GLU A 219 9.91 -18.50 -2.74
N CYS A 220 10.32 -18.88 -1.53
CA CYS A 220 11.36 -18.18 -0.77
C CYS A 220 12.73 -18.87 -0.86
N ILE A 221 12.87 -19.84 -1.77
CA ILE A 221 14.09 -20.63 -1.98
C ILE A 221 14.62 -20.37 -3.38
N THR A 222 15.85 -19.90 -3.46
CA THR A 222 16.54 -19.58 -4.70
C THR A 222 17.73 -20.50 -4.88
N LEU A 223 17.79 -21.16 -6.03
CA LEU A 223 18.89 -22.06 -6.38
C LEU A 223 19.72 -21.48 -7.51
N ASN A 224 21.03 -21.68 -7.40
CA ASN A 224 22.03 -21.31 -8.37
C ASN A 224 22.02 -19.80 -8.71
N SER A 225 21.80 -18.94 -7.71
CA SER A 225 21.88 -17.49 -7.89
C SER A 225 23.31 -17.05 -8.21
N ASP A 226 23.45 -16.07 -9.08
CA ASP A 226 24.75 -15.52 -9.52
C ASP A 226 25.27 -14.37 -8.65
N TRP A 227 24.69 -14.17 -7.46
CA TRP A 227 25.11 -13.18 -6.46
C TRP A 227 26.53 -13.46 -5.94
N ARG A 228 27.39 -12.43 -5.95
CA ARG A 228 28.85 -12.57 -5.78
C ARG A 228 29.39 -11.89 -4.53
N SER A 229 28.55 -11.22 -3.76
CA SER A 229 28.94 -10.62 -2.48
C SER A 229 27.85 -10.79 -1.44
N LYS A 230 28.23 -10.62 -0.18
CA LYS A 230 27.31 -10.64 0.96
C LYS A 230 26.19 -9.60 0.81
N GLU A 231 26.53 -8.42 0.29
CA GLU A 231 25.59 -7.35 -0.02
C GLU A 231 24.56 -7.77 -1.06
N GLU A 232 25.00 -8.39 -2.16
CA GLU A 232 24.11 -8.89 -3.20
C GLU A 232 23.20 -10.00 -2.67
N VAL A 233 23.70 -10.89 -1.82
CA VAL A 233 22.90 -11.95 -1.20
C VAL A 233 21.82 -11.38 -0.29
N LEU A 234 22.18 -10.49 0.66
CA LEU A 234 21.20 -9.93 1.60
C LEU A 234 20.14 -9.10 0.87
N LYS A 235 20.55 -8.28 -0.09
CA LYS A 235 19.62 -7.51 -0.93
C LYS A 235 18.73 -8.44 -1.75
N GLY A 236 19.30 -9.41 -2.45
CA GLY A 236 18.55 -10.35 -3.30
C GLY A 236 17.53 -11.18 -2.50
N MET A 237 17.92 -11.69 -1.33
CA MET A 237 17.01 -12.46 -0.48
C MET A 237 15.88 -11.60 0.11
N THR A 238 16.14 -10.34 0.49
CA THR A 238 15.09 -9.43 0.97
C THR A 238 14.14 -8.97 -0.14
N ASP A 239 14.66 -8.75 -1.35
CA ASP A 239 13.83 -8.49 -2.54
C ASP A 239 12.95 -9.70 -2.88
N ASN A 240 13.47 -10.92 -2.79
CA ASN A 240 12.68 -12.14 -2.99
C ASN A 240 11.56 -12.27 -1.95
N LEU A 241 11.77 -11.85 -0.70
CA LEU A 241 10.71 -11.80 0.31
C LEU A 241 9.64 -10.74 0.01
N LEU A 242 9.98 -9.63 -0.65
CA LEU A 242 8.98 -8.70 -1.17
C LEU A 242 8.15 -9.34 -2.28
N LEU A 243 8.80 -10.03 -3.23
CA LEU A 243 8.13 -10.71 -4.34
C LEU A 243 7.19 -11.83 -3.86
N ALA A 244 7.62 -12.59 -2.84
CA ALA A 244 6.80 -13.62 -2.19
C ALA A 244 5.75 -13.06 -1.22
N GLY A 245 5.55 -11.74 -1.16
CA GLY A 245 4.56 -11.09 -0.29
C GLY A 245 4.82 -11.23 1.21
N ARG A 246 6.06 -11.57 1.61
CA ARG A 246 6.45 -11.75 3.01
C ARG A 246 6.91 -10.45 3.67
N CYS A 247 7.43 -9.50 2.89
CA CYS A 247 8.01 -8.24 3.37
C CYS A 247 7.36 -7.02 2.69
N ARG A 248 7.16 -5.92 3.43
CA ARG A 248 6.63 -4.65 2.88
C ARG A 248 7.72 -3.65 2.52
N TYR A 249 8.85 -3.66 3.24
CA TYR A 249 9.91 -2.67 3.12
C TYR A 249 11.28 -3.37 3.07
N PRO A 250 11.68 -3.97 1.93
CA PRO A 250 12.87 -4.82 1.86
C PRO A 250 14.14 -4.07 2.27
N ARG A 251 14.31 -2.81 1.88
CA ARG A 251 15.45 -1.97 2.31
C ARG A 251 15.56 -1.77 3.82
N LYS A 252 14.42 -1.66 4.51
CA LYS A 252 14.42 -1.51 5.98
C LYS A 252 14.70 -2.86 6.65
N LEU A 253 14.15 -3.95 6.11
CA LEU A 253 14.48 -5.30 6.57
C LEU A 253 15.96 -5.64 6.36
N GLU A 254 16.53 -5.24 5.22
CA GLU A 254 17.96 -5.36 4.93
C GLU A 254 18.80 -4.60 5.96
N ALA A 255 18.41 -3.36 6.31
CA ALA A 255 19.07 -2.60 7.37
C ALA A 255 19.02 -3.30 8.73
N ASP A 256 17.89 -3.92 9.09
CA ASP A 256 17.76 -4.71 10.33
C ASP A 256 18.66 -5.96 10.32
N LEU A 257 18.88 -6.59 9.15
CA LEU A 257 19.81 -7.71 8.99
C LEU A 257 21.27 -7.24 9.12
N TRP A 258 21.63 -6.14 8.47
CA TRP A 258 22.96 -5.54 8.59
C TRP A 258 23.30 -5.12 10.01
N ALA A 259 22.34 -4.52 10.73
CA ALA A 259 22.52 -4.16 12.13
C ALA A 259 22.84 -5.39 13.00
N ARG A 260 22.21 -6.54 12.71
CA ARG A 260 22.50 -7.80 13.40
C ARG A 260 23.85 -8.39 13.01
N GLU A 261 24.20 -8.32 11.73
CA GLU A 261 25.44 -8.86 11.17
C GLU A 261 26.67 -8.09 11.65
N ALA A 262 26.54 -6.78 11.88
CA ALA A 262 27.60 -5.93 12.41
C ALA A 262 28.01 -6.27 13.85
N VAL A 263 27.13 -6.93 14.63
CA VAL A 263 27.45 -7.39 15.98
C VAL A 263 28.42 -8.58 15.93
N PHE A 264 28.15 -9.55 15.07
CA PHE A 264 28.99 -10.72 14.84
C PHE A 264 28.59 -11.41 13.52
N SER A 265 29.57 -11.93 12.78
CA SER A 265 29.33 -12.65 11.52
C SER A 265 28.42 -13.85 11.75
N THR A 266 27.47 -14.07 10.84
CA THR A 266 26.56 -15.22 10.86
C THR A 266 27.04 -16.41 10.02
N GLY A 267 28.31 -16.41 9.63
CA GLY A 267 29.00 -17.61 9.11
C GLY A 267 29.08 -18.70 10.18
N LEU A 268 28.88 -19.96 9.79
CA LEU A 268 28.91 -21.13 10.68
C LEU A 268 29.88 -22.23 10.22
N GLY A 269 30.70 -21.93 9.22
CA GLY A 269 31.60 -22.86 8.57
C GLY A 269 30.86 -23.78 7.61
N PHE A 270 31.59 -24.77 7.08
CA PHE A 270 31.04 -25.78 6.16
C PHE A 270 30.36 -25.21 4.91
N SER A 271 30.68 -23.98 4.50
CA SER A 271 30.02 -23.26 3.40
C SER A 271 28.58 -22.79 3.71
N PHE A 272 28.22 -22.60 4.99
CA PHE A 272 26.90 -22.13 5.42
C PHE A 272 26.94 -20.77 6.15
N ALA A 273 25.91 -19.96 5.93
CA ALA A 273 25.62 -18.77 6.72
C ALA A 273 24.14 -18.71 7.12
N ILE A 274 23.85 -18.14 8.31
CA ILE A 274 22.46 -17.96 8.81
C ILE A 274 22.22 -16.51 9.24
N PRO A 275 22.12 -15.57 8.29
CA PRO A 275 21.67 -14.22 8.61
C PRO A 275 20.27 -14.29 9.22
N HIS A 276 20.03 -13.54 10.29
CA HIS A 276 18.74 -13.56 10.97
C HIS A 276 18.39 -12.21 11.56
N SER A 277 17.10 -11.88 11.64
CA SER A 277 16.67 -10.66 12.32
C SER A 277 15.23 -10.77 12.82
N LYS A 278 14.93 -10.02 13.88
CA LYS A 278 13.57 -9.70 14.31
C LYS A 278 13.24 -8.31 13.79
N SER A 279 12.25 -8.21 12.90
CA SER A 279 11.93 -6.97 12.21
C SER A 279 10.43 -6.66 12.25
N GLU A 280 10.09 -5.37 12.27
CA GLU A 280 8.73 -4.87 12.07
C GLU A 280 8.37 -4.79 10.58
N HIS A 281 9.33 -5.06 9.70
CA HIS A 281 9.21 -4.90 8.25
C HIS A 281 8.96 -6.21 7.51
N ILE A 282 8.96 -7.34 8.23
CA ILE A 282 8.51 -8.64 7.75
C ILE A 282 7.07 -8.87 8.24
N GLU A 283 6.15 -9.15 7.33
CA GLU A 283 4.74 -9.37 7.64
C GLU A 283 4.50 -10.80 8.14
N GLN A 284 5.23 -11.77 7.58
CA GLN A 284 5.15 -13.18 7.95
C GLN A 284 6.55 -13.70 8.22
N SER A 285 6.77 -14.26 9.41
CA SER A 285 8.03 -14.92 9.74
C SER A 285 8.34 -15.95 8.65
N THR A 286 9.58 -15.95 8.15
CA THR A 286 9.98 -16.75 6.99
C THR A 286 11.41 -17.25 7.14
N ILE A 287 11.64 -18.51 6.77
CA ILE A 287 12.95 -19.07 6.46
C ILE A 287 13.10 -19.05 4.94
N SER A 288 14.05 -18.25 4.45
CA SER A 288 14.43 -18.23 3.03
C SER A 288 15.80 -18.84 2.83
N VAL A 289 16.03 -19.40 1.66
CA VAL A 289 17.28 -20.12 1.34
C VAL A 289 17.82 -19.62 0.02
N ALA A 290 19.13 -19.43 -0.04
CA ALA A 290 19.86 -19.21 -1.28
C ALA A 290 21.02 -20.22 -1.39
N ARG A 291 21.03 -21.01 -2.47
CA ARG A 291 22.23 -21.74 -2.90
C ARG A 291 22.90 -20.95 -4.02
N LEU A 292 24.09 -20.43 -3.74
CA LEU A 292 24.84 -19.59 -4.67
C LEU A 292 25.57 -20.44 -5.71
N ALA A 293 25.72 -19.89 -6.92
CA ALA A 293 26.51 -20.51 -7.98
C ALA A 293 28.00 -20.60 -7.60
N GLN A 294 28.50 -19.63 -6.83
CA GLN A 294 29.85 -19.63 -6.26
C GLN A 294 29.79 -19.19 -4.79
N PRO A 295 30.69 -19.72 -3.92
CA PRO A 295 30.80 -19.25 -2.55
C PRO A 295 31.14 -17.76 -2.49
N VAL A 296 30.62 -17.06 -1.48
CA VAL A 296 30.94 -15.64 -1.21
C VAL A 296 31.55 -15.51 0.17
N VAL A 297 32.39 -14.50 0.36
CA VAL A 297 33.02 -14.20 1.65
C VAL A 297 31.96 -13.74 2.66
N TRP A 298 31.95 -14.35 3.84
CA TRP A 298 31.00 -14.09 4.92
C TRP A 298 31.71 -13.91 6.28
N GLY A 299 32.39 -12.77 6.44
CA GLY A 299 33.31 -12.56 7.56
C GLY A 299 34.63 -13.27 7.29
N ASP A 300 35.05 -14.15 8.21
CA ASP A 300 36.30 -14.92 8.07
C ASP A 300 36.12 -16.27 7.35
N GLU A 301 34.91 -16.56 6.86
CA GLU A 301 34.53 -17.81 6.21
C GLU A 301 33.96 -17.57 4.80
N GLU A 302 33.78 -18.65 4.03
CA GLU A 302 33.02 -18.63 2.79
C GLU A 302 31.67 -19.32 2.98
N ALA A 303 30.63 -18.80 2.33
CA ALA A 303 29.29 -19.37 2.33
C ALA A 303 28.77 -19.53 0.90
N GLN A 304 28.37 -20.74 0.54
CA GLN A 304 27.61 -21.03 -0.69
C GLN A 304 26.13 -21.27 -0.40
N PHE A 305 25.79 -21.66 0.83
CA PHE A 305 24.43 -21.96 1.23
C PHE A 305 24.00 -21.01 2.35
N VAL A 306 23.06 -20.12 2.05
CA VAL A 306 22.62 -19.06 2.99
C VAL A 306 21.18 -19.33 3.39
N ILE A 307 20.94 -19.52 4.69
CA ILE A 307 19.60 -19.76 5.25
C ILE A 307 19.21 -18.56 6.09
N MET A 308 18.40 -17.67 5.53
CA MET A 308 18.01 -16.43 6.20
C MET A 308 16.74 -16.61 7.02
N LEU A 309 16.79 -16.26 8.31
CA LEU A 309 15.64 -16.31 9.21
C LEU A 309 15.13 -14.90 9.52
N THR A 310 13.95 -14.56 9.02
CA THR A 310 13.29 -13.27 9.31
C THR A 310 12.06 -13.49 10.17
N LEU A 311 12.01 -12.83 11.33
CA LEU A 311 10.96 -13.03 12.32
C LEU A 311 10.15 -11.75 12.48
N ASN A 312 8.82 -11.87 12.36
CA ASN A 312 7.93 -10.73 12.60
C ASN A 312 7.90 -10.44 14.09
N LYS A 313 8.37 -9.24 14.47
CA LYS A 313 8.49 -8.78 15.86
C LYS A 313 7.18 -8.81 16.66
N HIS A 314 6.03 -8.68 16.00
CA HIS A 314 4.70 -8.67 16.63
C HIS A 314 4.06 -10.06 16.79
N SER A 315 4.62 -11.10 16.14
CA SER A 315 4.15 -12.48 16.24
C SER A 315 5.17 -13.43 16.85
N ALA A 316 6.41 -12.96 17.06
CA ALA A 316 7.51 -13.78 17.54
C ALA A 316 7.39 -14.14 19.03
N GLY A 317 6.53 -15.11 19.36
CA GLY A 317 6.60 -15.83 20.64
C GLY A 317 7.85 -16.72 20.73
N ASP A 318 7.97 -17.47 21.83
CA ASP A 318 9.15 -18.35 22.10
C ASP A 318 9.37 -19.46 21.06
N GLN A 319 8.36 -19.77 20.24
CA GLN A 319 8.42 -20.81 19.21
C GLN A 319 9.53 -20.55 18.17
N HIS A 320 9.78 -19.28 17.82
CA HIS A 320 10.76 -18.95 16.78
C HIS A 320 12.21 -19.08 17.23
N MET A 321 12.52 -18.80 18.50
CA MET A 321 13.85 -19.06 19.05
C MET A 321 14.14 -20.56 19.09
N ARG A 322 13.13 -21.39 19.34
CA ARG A 322 13.28 -22.87 19.26
C ARG A 322 13.62 -23.32 17.85
N ILE A 323 12.97 -22.76 16.83
CA ILE A 323 13.25 -23.07 15.42
C ILE A 323 14.66 -22.66 15.02
N PHE A 324 15.10 -21.46 15.38
CA PHE A 324 16.48 -21.01 15.15
C PHE A 324 17.51 -21.95 15.81
N SER A 325 17.33 -22.24 17.10
CA SER A 325 18.23 -23.14 17.82
C SER A 325 18.24 -24.57 17.25
N ARG A 326 17.11 -25.07 16.77
CA ARG A 326 17.02 -26.36 16.08
C ARG A 326 17.78 -26.33 14.76
N LEU A 327 17.57 -25.31 13.93
CA LEU A 327 18.24 -25.16 12.64
C LEU A 327 19.77 -25.07 12.81
N ALA A 328 20.24 -24.18 13.69
CA ALA A 328 21.67 -24.02 13.97
C ALA A 328 22.31 -25.34 14.44
N ARG A 329 21.62 -26.11 15.29
CA ARG A 329 22.08 -27.43 15.74
C ARG A 329 22.08 -28.45 14.60
N ARG A 330 21.03 -28.50 13.78
CA ARG A 330 20.92 -29.43 12.64
C ARG A 330 22.03 -29.21 11.62
N ILE A 331 22.41 -27.97 11.36
CA ILE A 331 23.51 -27.63 10.43
C ILE A 331 24.85 -28.19 10.87
N MET A 332 25.06 -28.46 12.17
CA MET A 332 26.29 -29.11 12.65
C MET A 332 26.40 -30.58 12.18
N HIS A 333 25.30 -31.22 11.80
CA HIS A 333 25.30 -32.60 11.32
C HIS A 333 25.60 -32.70 9.82
N ALA A 334 26.61 -33.50 9.46
CA ALA A 334 27.07 -33.64 8.08
C ALA A 334 26.00 -34.20 7.13
N GLU A 335 25.22 -35.19 7.58
CA GLU A 335 24.14 -35.80 6.79
C GLU A 335 23.07 -34.77 6.38
N PHE A 336 22.70 -33.87 7.29
CA PHE A 336 21.74 -32.82 7.01
C PHE A 336 22.29 -31.79 6.01
N ARG A 337 23.55 -31.36 6.18
CA ARG A 337 24.21 -30.46 5.21
C ARG A 337 24.28 -31.09 3.82
N GLN A 338 24.67 -32.36 3.75
CA GLN A 338 24.77 -33.07 2.48
C GLN A 338 23.41 -33.19 1.79
N SER A 339 22.35 -33.46 2.56
CA SER A 339 20.97 -33.50 2.05
C SER A 339 20.51 -32.15 1.48
N LEU A 340 20.84 -31.03 2.14
CA LEU A 340 20.54 -29.69 1.63
C LEU A 340 21.31 -29.37 0.35
N VAL A 341 22.58 -29.73 0.29
CA VAL A 341 23.44 -29.47 -0.88
C VAL A 341 23.01 -30.31 -2.09
N SER A 342 22.61 -31.57 -1.87
CA SER A 342 22.20 -32.50 -2.93
C SER A 342 20.77 -32.30 -3.42
N ALA A 343 19.97 -31.44 -2.78
CA ALA A 343 18.62 -31.17 -3.23
C ALA A 343 18.62 -30.49 -4.61
N GLU A 344 17.76 -30.95 -5.51
CA GLU A 344 17.72 -30.50 -6.91
C GLU A 344 16.67 -29.41 -7.15
N SER A 345 15.63 -29.36 -6.31
CA SER A 345 14.54 -28.39 -6.41
C SER A 345 14.34 -27.56 -5.14
N SER A 346 13.66 -26.42 -5.30
CA SER A 346 13.26 -25.56 -4.18
C SER A 346 12.28 -26.29 -3.25
N GLU A 347 11.40 -27.13 -3.81
CA GLU A 347 10.46 -27.97 -3.08
C GLU A 347 11.17 -28.99 -2.18
N ASP A 348 12.21 -29.67 -2.67
CA ASP A 348 12.97 -30.65 -1.89
C ASP A 348 13.60 -30.01 -0.64
N ILE A 349 14.17 -28.82 -0.79
CA ILE A 349 14.75 -28.06 0.33
C ILE A 349 13.63 -27.62 1.29
N ALA A 350 12.50 -27.16 0.75
CA ALA A 350 11.36 -26.74 1.57
C ALA A 350 10.86 -27.89 2.45
N ASP A 351 10.65 -29.06 1.87
CA ASP A 351 10.13 -30.23 2.57
C ASP A 351 11.15 -30.83 3.55
N LEU A 352 12.44 -30.84 3.19
CA LEU A 352 13.52 -31.21 4.10
C LEU A 352 13.54 -30.30 5.34
N LEU A 353 13.47 -28.98 5.15
CA LEU A 353 13.46 -28.03 6.26
C LEU A 353 12.20 -28.15 7.10
N ARG A 354 11.01 -28.31 6.50
CA ARG A 354 9.77 -28.54 7.26
C ARG A 354 9.85 -29.78 8.13
N ARG A 355 10.34 -30.89 7.57
CA ARG A 355 10.49 -32.16 8.30
C ARG A 355 11.47 -32.06 9.46
N GLU A 356 12.66 -31.50 9.23
CA GLU A 356 13.73 -31.46 10.23
C GLU A 356 13.49 -30.43 11.35
N LEU A 357 12.67 -29.42 11.07
CA LEU A 357 12.32 -28.37 12.03
C LEU A 357 10.97 -28.60 12.72
N GLU A 358 10.22 -29.63 12.31
CA GLU A 358 8.86 -29.97 12.77
C GLU A 358 7.87 -28.81 12.55
N LEU A 359 7.84 -28.28 11.32
CA LEU A 359 7.04 -27.11 10.93
C LEU A 359 5.75 -27.47 10.20
#